data_AF-A0A8C5C023-F1
#
_entry.id   AF-A0A8C5C023-F1
#
_cell.length_a   1.000
_cell.length_b   1.000
_cell.length_c   1.000
_cell.angle_alpha   90.00
_cell.angle_beta   90.00
_cell.angle_gamma   90.00
#
_symmetry.space_group_name_H-M   'P 1'
#
loop_
_entity.id
_entity.type
_entity.pdbx_description
1 polymer ?
#
loop_
_entity_poly.entity_id
_entity_poly.type
_entity_poly.pdbx_seq_one_letter_code
_entity_poly.pdbx_strand_id
1 'polypeptide(L)'
;MEPSEEDSNTHKQQQMPSMPFSVFDKLFGKRLLQARRYIMSRKSWLKMVPTDNCDILMTFPDSVDDHTLLWLLNQIRVGIPQVNIQIRQHKHTQEHAFFITTSFENLLQGAEMMGMHKAVKAQYGGGSRRFSCEEDNIYENIESELCFFTSQERQSIIRYWLDNLRAKHGEVLHNIHFLEGQPIMPELVARGVICQMFPLHEQRILGQLMTSWVQAVCEKQPLDDICDYFGVKIAMYFAWLGFYTNSMLYPAVIGFLLWILAEADQTSQDICCVVFALFNVVWATLFLERWKRREAELAYKWGTLDTPAESLEEPRPQFRGVKRCSPITGCEEFYYPAWKRALFRWLVSLPICILCLCFVFVAMLLCLELQEVVMEIKELPGITRFLPKIVLAITVTICDEVYKKIAYWLNDMENYRLQSAYENNLIIKMVFFEFINSYLSLFYIGFYLKDMERLKEVRKSQHHRGEIWPAGSRKGPGLDDGLLLSGAQGPAGAPGQPRAEEERGPEGRLQADGGGVGHERQRAAAAQGVLHREEPRGQPHNGGRRNGTV
;
A
#
# COMPACT_ATOMS: atom_id res chain seq x y z
N MET A 1 16.69 71.52 60.38
CA MET A 1 15.62 71.46 59.37
C MET A 1 14.80 70.22 59.65
N GLU A 2 13.68 70.39 60.36
CA GLU A 2 12.43 69.66 60.12
C GLU A 2 11.76 70.18 58.83
N PRO A 3 10.59 69.64 58.37
CA PRO A 3 9.90 68.37 58.69
C PRO A 3 9.96 67.42 57.46
N SER A 4 9.16 66.38 57.18
CA SER A 4 7.97 65.70 57.80
C SER A 4 8.11 64.18 57.48
N GLU A 5 7.45 63.18 58.08
CA GLU A 5 6.03 62.86 58.34
C GLU A 5 5.13 62.75 57.10
N GLU A 6 4.73 61.52 56.73
CA GLU A 6 3.36 61.06 57.06
C GLU A 6 3.25 59.52 57.13
N ASP A 7 2.82 59.05 58.29
CA ASP A 7 2.35 57.69 58.60
C ASP A 7 1.02 57.40 57.87
N SER A 8 0.56 56.15 57.67
CA SER A 8 -0.05 55.44 58.80
C SER A 8 -0.46 53.99 58.53
N ASN A 9 -0.16 53.16 59.54
CA ASN A 9 -0.82 51.89 59.82
C ASN A 9 -2.34 52.07 60.07
N THR A 10 -3.14 51.03 59.83
CA THR A 10 -3.79 50.32 60.97
C THR A 10 -4.47 49.00 60.61
N HIS A 11 -4.29 48.01 61.48
CA HIS A 11 -5.10 46.80 61.55
C HIS A 11 -6.58 47.13 61.84
N LYS A 12 -7.50 46.38 61.24
CA LYS A 12 -8.76 45.99 61.90
C LYS A 12 -9.02 44.49 61.76
N GLN A 13 -8.54 43.74 62.74
CA GLN A 13 -8.94 42.36 62.98
C GLN A 13 -10.25 42.40 63.78
N GLN A 14 -11.40 42.25 63.12
CA GLN A 14 -12.69 42.14 63.80
C GLN A 14 -13.14 40.69 63.86
N GLN A 15 -13.22 40.14 65.08
CA GLN A 15 -13.94 38.91 65.36
C GLN A 15 -15.45 39.12 65.14
N MET A 16 -16.10 38.13 64.55
CA MET A 16 -17.55 37.96 64.58
C MET A 16 -17.88 36.49 64.92
N PRO A 17 -19.07 36.21 65.48
CA PRO A 17 -19.20 35.21 66.55
C PRO A 17 -19.38 33.77 66.08
N SER A 18 -18.96 32.84 66.93
CA SER A 18 -19.21 31.41 66.82
C SER A 18 -20.66 31.06 67.19
N MET A 19 -21.48 30.63 66.23
CA MET A 19 -22.77 29.97 66.43
C MET A 19 -22.94 28.81 65.41
N PRO A 20 -23.82 27.82 65.66
CA PRO A 20 -23.38 26.42 65.58
C PRO A 20 -23.51 25.73 64.22
N PHE A 21 -22.62 24.73 64.04
CA PHE A 21 -22.68 23.71 62.99
C PHE A 21 -23.93 22.82 63.14
N SER A 22 -24.92 23.06 62.28
CA SER A 22 -25.90 22.10 61.70
C SER A 22 -27.03 22.96 61.14
N VAL A 23 -27.14 23.17 59.82
CA VAL A 23 -27.84 22.23 58.92
C VAL A 23 -27.27 22.27 57.49
N PHE A 24 -26.40 23.23 57.17
CA PHE A 24 -25.94 23.50 55.80
C PHE A 24 -24.99 22.44 55.18
N ASP A 25 -24.15 21.76 55.98
CA ASP A 25 -23.17 20.79 55.45
C ASP A 25 -23.81 19.58 54.75
N LYS A 26 -25.01 19.16 55.19
CA LYS A 26 -25.71 18.00 54.60
C LYS A 26 -26.25 18.27 53.19
N LEU A 27 -26.48 19.53 52.79
CA LEU A 27 -26.98 19.86 51.45
C LEU A 27 -25.87 20.15 50.44
N PHE A 28 -24.76 20.78 50.86
CA PHE A 28 -23.70 21.20 49.94
C PHE A 28 -22.52 20.22 49.78
N GLY A 29 -22.25 19.38 50.78
CA GLY A 29 -21.07 18.48 50.77
C GLY A 29 -20.97 17.56 49.54
N LYS A 30 -22.10 17.01 49.06
CA LYS A 30 -22.10 16.11 47.89
C LYS A 30 -21.89 16.85 46.56
N ARG A 31 -22.48 18.04 46.38
CA ARG A 31 -22.29 18.85 45.16
C ARG A 31 -20.89 19.43 45.08
N LEU A 32 -20.28 19.85 46.20
CA LEU A 32 -18.91 20.37 46.17
C LEU A 32 -17.86 19.29 45.85
N LEU A 33 -18.06 18.05 46.32
CA LEU A 33 -17.20 16.91 45.97
C LEU A 33 -17.31 16.51 44.50
N GLN A 34 -18.52 16.48 43.92
CA GLN A 34 -18.69 16.30 42.47
C GLN A 34 -18.06 17.44 41.67
N ALA A 35 -18.27 18.70 42.08
CA ALA A 35 -17.62 19.86 41.45
C ALA A 35 -16.09 19.76 41.51
N ARG A 36 -15.50 19.29 42.62
CA ARG A 36 -14.05 19.09 42.73
C ARG A 36 -13.53 18.00 41.78
N ARG A 37 -14.31 16.94 41.53
CA ARG A 37 -14.00 15.90 40.53
C ARG A 37 -14.01 16.45 39.10
N TYR A 38 -14.98 17.30 38.75
CA TYR A 38 -15.01 18.00 37.45
C TYR A 38 -13.92 19.08 37.30
N ILE A 39 -13.57 19.79 38.39
CA ILE A 39 -12.58 20.87 38.36
C ILE A 39 -11.13 20.33 38.24
N MET A 40 -10.83 19.11 38.74
CA MET A 40 -9.52 18.49 38.47
C MET A 40 -9.38 17.94 37.05
N SER A 41 -10.47 17.61 36.35
CA SER A 41 -10.40 17.23 34.92
C SER A 41 -10.01 18.43 34.04
N ARG A 42 -10.60 19.60 34.29
CA ARG A 42 -10.50 20.75 33.37
C ARG A 42 -9.13 21.46 33.35
N LYS A 43 -8.29 21.32 34.39
CA LYS A 43 -6.97 21.96 34.48
C LYS A 43 -5.79 21.13 33.94
N SER A 44 -5.99 19.84 33.66
CA SER A 44 -4.99 19.02 32.94
C SER A 44 -5.12 19.13 31.41
N TRP A 45 -6.02 19.99 30.93
CA TRP A 45 -6.62 19.91 29.59
C TRP A 45 -6.60 21.23 28.79
N LEU A 46 -5.74 22.19 29.18
CA LEU A 46 -5.53 23.43 28.45
C LEU A 46 -4.06 23.88 28.42
N LYS A 47 -3.29 23.26 27.53
CA LYS A 47 -2.37 23.97 26.62
C LYS A 47 -2.41 23.22 25.28
N MET A 48 -2.63 23.94 24.18
CA MET A 48 -2.16 23.47 22.87
C MET A 48 -0.64 23.66 22.86
N VAL A 49 0.07 22.75 23.53
CA VAL A 49 1.48 22.52 23.22
C VAL A 49 1.48 21.82 21.86
N PRO A 50 2.29 22.28 20.88
CA PRO A 50 2.58 21.47 19.71
C PRO A 50 2.94 20.05 20.17
N THR A 51 2.43 19.03 19.49
CA THR A 51 2.88 17.66 19.75
C THR A 51 4.24 17.48 19.11
N ASP A 52 5.29 18.01 19.76
CA ASP A 52 6.66 17.97 19.23
C ASP A 52 7.11 16.52 18.94
N ASN A 53 6.66 15.57 19.76
CA ASN A 53 6.84 14.14 19.58
C ASN A 53 5.47 13.42 19.56
N CYS A 54 4.84 13.32 18.39
CA CYS A 54 3.69 12.43 18.17
C CYS A 54 3.80 11.77 16.80
N ASP A 55 3.80 10.45 16.77
CA ASP A 55 4.06 9.67 15.57
C ASP A 55 2.75 9.31 14.85
N ILE A 56 1.74 8.80 15.58
CA ILE A 56 0.43 8.39 15.04
C ILE A 56 -0.73 9.10 15.75
N LEU A 57 -1.74 9.51 14.97
CA LEU A 57 -3.02 9.99 15.45
C LEU A 57 -4.13 8.98 15.12
N MET A 58 -4.94 8.64 16.12
CA MET A 58 -6.15 7.81 15.96
C MET A 58 -7.37 8.63 16.35
N THR A 59 -8.38 8.72 15.48
CA THR A 59 -9.59 9.52 15.69
C THR A 59 -10.83 8.66 15.87
N PHE A 60 -11.77 9.14 16.68
CA PHE A 60 -13.02 8.45 17.01
C PHE A 60 -14.22 9.34 16.68
N PRO A 61 -15.34 8.77 16.21
CA PRO A 61 -16.57 9.53 16.00
C PRO A 61 -17.19 9.97 17.34
N ASP A 62 -17.88 11.11 17.34
CA ASP A 62 -18.56 11.69 18.52
C ASP A 62 -19.63 10.77 19.16
N SER A 63 -20.07 9.74 18.43
CA SER A 63 -21.04 8.75 18.89
C SER A 63 -20.42 7.63 19.75
N VAL A 64 -19.09 7.54 19.86
CA VAL A 64 -18.42 6.51 20.65
C VAL A 64 -18.49 6.84 22.13
N ASP A 65 -18.86 5.84 22.94
CA ASP A 65 -18.97 5.95 24.38
C ASP A 65 -17.60 5.94 25.09
N ASP A 66 -17.49 6.69 26.18
CA ASP A 66 -16.30 6.73 27.05
C ASP A 66 -15.84 5.32 27.48
N HIS A 67 -16.77 4.36 27.64
CA HIS A 67 -16.43 3.00 28.04
C HIS A 67 -15.72 2.23 26.93
N THR A 68 -16.13 2.35 25.66
CA THR A 68 -15.39 1.83 24.49
C THR A 68 -14.00 2.45 24.39
N LEU A 69 -13.86 3.78 24.57
CA LEU A 69 -12.56 4.46 24.55
C LEU A 69 -11.64 3.96 25.68
N LEU A 70 -12.17 3.82 26.90
CA LEU A 70 -11.41 3.30 28.05
C LEU A 70 -11.07 1.82 27.91
N TRP A 71 -11.96 1.01 27.33
CA TRP A 71 -11.69 -0.40 27.01
C TRP A 71 -10.52 -0.52 26.04
N LEU A 72 -10.55 0.23 24.93
CA LEU A 72 -9.48 0.22 23.93
C LEU A 72 -8.17 0.74 24.51
N LEU A 73 -8.19 1.82 25.28
CA LEU A 73 -7.02 2.33 26.00
C LEU A 73 -6.43 1.27 26.94
N ASN A 74 -7.26 0.53 27.66
CA ASN A 74 -6.82 -0.54 28.54
C ASN A 74 -6.19 -1.70 27.74
N GLN A 75 -6.80 -2.09 26.62
CA GLN A 75 -6.24 -3.13 25.75
C GLN A 75 -4.87 -2.74 25.19
N ILE A 76 -4.69 -1.49 24.73
CA ILE A 76 -3.39 -1.03 24.24
C ILE A 76 -2.37 -1.00 25.40
N ARG A 77 -2.74 -0.50 26.58
CA ARG A 77 -1.81 -0.44 27.73
C ARG A 77 -1.39 -1.81 28.26
N VAL A 78 -2.26 -2.82 28.15
CA VAL A 78 -1.98 -4.19 28.62
C VAL A 78 -1.27 -5.01 27.54
N GLY A 79 -1.62 -4.83 26.26
CA GLY A 79 -1.02 -5.57 25.15
C GLY A 79 0.27 -4.96 24.59
N ILE A 80 0.41 -3.64 24.65
CA ILE A 80 1.55 -2.87 24.12
C ILE A 80 2.01 -1.85 25.19
N PRO A 81 2.57 -2.28 26.32
CA PRO A 81 3.08 -1.37 27.37
C PRO A 81 4.19 -0.44 26.87
N GLN A 82 4.79 -0.72 25.71
CA GLN A 82 5.81 0.10 25.05
C GLN A 82 5.29 1.47 24.57
N VAL A 83 3.97 1.62 24.40
CA VAL A 83 3.38 2.77 23.73
C VAL A 83 2.75 3.75 24.72
N ASN A 84 3.07 5.04 24.55
CA ASN A 84 2.52 6.14 25.33
C ASN A 84 1.34 6.78 24.56
N ILE A 85 0.19 6.90 25.23
CA ILE A 85 -1.04 7.46 24.66
C ILE A 85 -1.48 8.68 25.45
N GLN A 86 -1.53 9.82 24.77
CA GLN A 86 -2.19 11.03 25.24
C GLN A 86 -3.59 11.12 24.61
N ILE A 87 -4.63 11.02 25.42
CA ILE A 87 -6.00 11.30 24.96
C ILE A 87 -6.16 12.82 24.91
N ARG A 88 -6.60 13.34 23.76
CA ARG A 88 -7.07 14.71 23.60
C ARG A 88 -8.46 14.70 22.98
N GLN A 89 -9.18 15.80 23.13
CA GLN A 89 -10.54 16.01 22.64
C GLN A 89 -10.53 17.37 21.96
N HIS A 90 -11.02 17.43 20.73
CA HIS A 90 -10.94 18.65 19.96
C HIS A 90 -12.04 19.63 20.40
N LYS A 91 -11.67 20.88 20.71
CA LYS A 91 -12.60 21.85 21.32
C LYS A 91 -13.83 22.16 20.46
N HIS A 92 -13.67 22.16 19.14
CA HIS A 92 -14.72 22.57 18.20
C HIS A 92 -15.57 21.41 17.67
N THR A 93 -14.98 20.24 17.47
CA THR A 93 -15.71 19.06 16.98
C THR A 93 -16.16 18.12 18.10
N GLN A 94 -15.63 18.24 19.32
CA GLN A 94 -15.83 17.31 20.45
C GLN A 94 -15.28 15.89 20.23
N GLU A 95 -14.80 15.57 19.02
CA GLU A 95 -14.13 14.32 18.69
C GLU A 95 -12.99 14.01 19.66
N HIS A 96 -12.95 12.76 20.10
CA HIS A 96 -11.84 12.20 20.86
C HIS A 96 -10.76 11.71 19.90
N ALA A 97 -9.49 11.89 20.28
CA ALA A 97 -8.36 11.38 19.53
C ALA A 97 -7.23 10.91 20.46
N PHE A 98 -6.60 9.80 20.11
CA PHE A 98 -5.44 9.25 20.79
C PHE A 98 -4.19 9.68 20.01
N PHE A 99 -3.31 10.42 20.69
CA PHE A 99 -2.00 10.82 20.21
C PHE A 99 -1.00 9.80 20.73
N ILE A 100 -0.34 9.09 19.82
CA ILE A 100 0.40 7.87 20.08
C ILE A 100 1.88 8.09 19.74
N THR A 101 2.74 7.76 20.70
CA THR A 101 4.21 7.85 20.57
C THR A 101 4.89 6.81 21.47
N THR A 102 6.21 6.69 21.40
CA THR A 102 7.00 5.76 22.22
C THR A 102 8.42 6.30 22.45
N SER A 103 9.18 5.69 23.36
CA SER A 103 10.58 6.02 23.64
C SER A 103 11.54 5.33 22.67
N PHE A 104 12.76 5.88 22.53
CA PHE A 104 13.81 5.27 21.71
C PHE A 104 14.13 3.82 22.07
N GLU A 105 14.29 3.51 23.35
CA GLU A 105 14.55 2.14 23.85
C GLU A 105 13.50 1.14 23.39
N ASN A 106 12.23 1.55 23.42
CA ASN A 106 11.11 0.72 22.95
C ASN A 106 11.11 0.58 21.42
N LEU A 107 11.50 1.62 20.67
CA LEU A 107 11.65 1.54 19.22
C LEU A 107 12.73 0.55 18.80
N LEU A 108 13.84 0.45 19.52
CA LEU A 108 14.88 -0.56 19.28
C LEU A 108 14.30 -1.97 19.39
N GLN A 109 13.58 -2.27 20.47
CA GLN A 109 12.89 -3.55 20.65
C GLN A 109 11.87 -3.82 19.53
N GLY A 110 11.11 -2.80 19.12
CA GLY A 110 10.14 -2.90 18.02
C GLY A 110 10.78 -3.17 16.66
N ALA A 111 11.91 -2.55 16.37
CA ALA A 111 12.68 -2.76 15.15
C ALA A 111 13.22 -4.21 15.05
N GLU A 112 13.69 -4.78 16.16
CA GLU A 112 14.13 -6.18 16.24
C GLU A 112 12.96 -7.17 16.05
N MET A 113 11.81 -6.91 16.69
CA MET A 113 10.58 -7.69 16.51
C MET A 113 10.11 -7.70 15.05
N MET A 114 10.12 -6.53 14.39
CA MET A 114 9.80 -6.40 12.96
C MET A 114 10.86 -7.04 12.05
N GLY A 115 12.07 -7.29 12.56
CA GLY A 115 13.21 -7.71 11.75
C GLY A 115 13.70 -6.63 10.78
N MET A 116 13.57 -5.36 11.16
CA MET A 116 14.00 -4.22 10.35
C MET A 116 15.48 -4.32 9.98
N HIS A 117 15.83 -3.97 8.74
CA HIS A 117 17.22 -3.96 8.29
C HIS A 117 17.87 -2.59 8.53
N LYS A 118 19.09 -2.57 9.03
CA LYS A 118 19.85 -1.35 9.37
C LYS A 118 21.27 -1.39 8.80
N ALA A 119 21.78 -0.21 8.44
CA ALA A 119 23.13 -0.04 7.93
C ALA A 119 24.17 -0.39 9.01
N VAL A 120 25.17 -1.18 8.63
CA VAL A 120 26.27 -1.63 9.49
C VAL A 120 27.49 -0.76 9.23
N LYS A 121 28.18 -0.32 10.29
CA LYS A 121 29.41 0.49 10.20
C LYS A 121 30.44 -0.22 9.31
N ALA A 122 31.09 0.52 8.42
CA ALA A 122 32.09 -0.01 7.48
C ALA A 122 33.17 -0.90 8.12
N GLN A 123 33.57 -0.62 9.37
CA GLN A 123 34.55 -1.42 10.13
C GLN A 123 34.12 -2.87 10.43
N TYR A 124 32.82 -3.15 10.39
CA TYR A 124 32.23 -4.49 10.62
C TYR A 124 31.80 -5.17 9.30
N GLY A 125 32.30 -4.70 8.16
CA GLY A 125 32.00 -5.26 6.82
C GLY A 125 31.03 -4.41 6.00
N GLY A 126 30.35 -3.44 6.62
CA GLY A 126 29.40 -2.56 5.92
C GLY A 126 28.11 -3.26 5.49
N GLY A 127 27.35 -2.60 4.61
CA GLY A 127 26.10 -3.13 4.06
C GLY A 127 24.92 -2.97 5.03
N SER A 128 23.91 -3.83 4.87
CA SER A 128 22.67 -3.79 5.67
C SER A 128 22.39 -5.17 6.26
N ARG A 129 22.04 -5.22 7.54
CA ARG A 129 21.76 -6.47 8.29
C ARG A 129 20.48 -6.29 9.10
N ARG A 130 19.74 -7.38 9.32
CA ARG A 130 18.62 -7.41 10.27
C ARG A 130 19.08 -6.92 11.64
N PHE A 131 18.42 -5.89 12.15
CA PHE A 131 18.70 -5.27 13.43
C PHE A 131 18.51 -6.26 14.59
N SER A 132 19.39 -6.15 15.59
CA SER A 132 19.27 -6.84 16.86
C SER A 132 19.81 -5.98 17.99
N CYS A 133 19.15 -6.01 19.14
CA CYS A 133 19.56 -5.24 20.31
C CYS A 133 20.83 -5.81 20.98
N GLU A 134 21.17 -7.08 20.77
CA GLU A 134 22.36 -7.71 21.36
C GLU A 134 23.68 -7.24 20.71
N GLU A 135 23.62 -6.84 19.43
CA GLU A 135 24.78 -6.40 18.63
C GLU A 135 24.64 -4.93 18.18
N ASP A 136 23.91 -4.10 18.94
CA ASP A 136 23.53 -2.71 18.59
C ASP A 136 24.71 -1.82 18.14
N ASN A 137 25.87 -2.01 18.75
CA ASN A 137 27.11 -1.26 18.51
C ASN A 137 27.62 -1.36 17.06
N ILE A 138 27.18 -2.35 16.28
CA ILE A 138 27.60 -2.52 14.88
C ILE A 138 26.90 -1.55 13.92
N TYR A 139 25.72 -1.02 14.27
CA TYR A 139 24.91 -0.22 13.36
C TYR A 139 25.33 1.25 13.32
N GLU A 140 25.17 1.88 12.16
CA GLU A 140 25.46 3.30 11.96
C GLU A 140 24.46 4.17 12.72
N ASN A 141 24.94 5.29 13.29
CA ASN A 141 24.14 6.30 13.98
C ASN A 141 23.30 5.84 15.19
N ILE A 142 23.50 4.62 15.72
CA ILE A 142 22.77 4.05 16.88
C ILE A 142 22.74 4.96 18.12
N GLU A 143 23.77 5.78 18.32
CA GLU A 143 23.90 6.75 19.41
C GLU A 143 22.97 7.97 19.29
N SER A 144 22.34 8.20 18.12
CA SER A 144 21.49 9.36 17.85
C SER A 144 20.02 8.95 17.66
N GLU A 145 19.19 9.23 18.66
CA GLU A 145 17.73 9.03 18.59
C GLU A 145 17.09 9.71 17.37
N LEU A 146 17.63 10.85 16.94
CA LEU A 146 17.11 11.65 15.80
C LEU A 146 17.57 11.15 14.43
N CYS A 147 18.63 10.35 14.36
CA CYS A 147 19.21 9.90 13.08
C CYS A 147 19.12 8.37 12.88
N PHE A 148 18.94 7.58 13.94
CA PHE A 148 18.88 6.13 13.84
C PHE A 148 17.55 5.63 13.26
N PHE A 149 16.44 6.27 13.65
CA PHE A 149 15.11 5.98 13.11
C PHE A 149 14.57 7.16 12.31
N THR A 150 14.10 6.89 11.09
CA THR A 150 13.34 7.87 10.31
C THR A 150 11.94 8.05 10.91
N SER A 151 11.27 9.16 10.60
CA SER A 151 9.87 9.37 11.01
C SER A 151 8.96 8.25 10.51
N GLN A 152 9.20 7.73 9.30
CA GLN A 152 8.44 6.64 8.70
C GLN A 152 8.66 5.30 9.43
N GLU A 153 9.89 5.00 9.86
CA GLU A 153 10.21 3.80 10.61
C GLU A 153 9.57 3.82 12.01
N ARG A 154 9.66 4.94 12.72
CA ARG A 154 9.00 5.13 14.03
C ARG A 154 7.50 4.86 13.94
N GLN A 155 6.85 5.44 12.92
CA GLN A 155 5.44 5.25 12.63
C GLN A 155 5.13 3.79 12.25
N SER A 156 6.00 3.15 11.47
CA SER A 156 5.85 1.74 11.08
C SER A 156 5.95 0.79 12.27
N ILE A 157 6.85 1.04 13.23
CA ILE A 157 6.99 0.24 14.46
C ILE A 157 5.75 0.34 15.34
N ILE A 158 5.25 1.56 15.58
CA ILE A 158 4.03 1.77 16.37
C ILE A 158 2.82 1.14 15.65
N ARG A 159 2.72 1.32 14.32
CA ARG A 159 1.65 0.72 13.52
C ARG A 159 1.71 -0.81 13.57
N TYR A 160 2.90 -1.39 13.46
CA TYR A 160 3.13 -2.83 13.58
C TYR A 160 2.63 -3.35 14.93
N TRP A 161 2.95 -2.72 16.06
CA TRP A 161 2.41 -3.15 17.35
C TRP A 161 0.87 -3.02 17.42
N LEU A 162 0.30 -1.90 16.95
CA LEU A 162 -1.15 -1.68 16.95
C LEU A 162 -1.89 -2.72 16.11
N ASP A 163 -1.41 -3.03 14.91
CA ASP A 163 -1.96 -4.10 14.07
C ASP A 163 -1.72 -5.49 14.67
N ASN A 164 -0.61 -5.69 15.40
CA ASN A 164 -0.32 -6.91 16.16
C ASN A 164 -1.02 -7.00 17.53
N LEU A 165 -1.91 -6.06 17.89
CA LEU A 165 -2.76 -6.20 19.08
C LEU A 165 -3.82 -7.28 18.84
N ARG A 166 -3.66 -8.44 19.48
CA ARG A 166 -4.53 -9.62 19.34
C ARG A 166 -5.59 -9.68 20.44
N ALA A 167 -6.82 -10.05 20.08
CA ALA A 167 -7.89 -10.34 21.01
C ALA A 167 -7.63 -11.64 21.79
N LYS A 168 -7.91 -11.62 23.09
CA LYS A 168 -7.81 -12.79 23.98
C LYS A 168 -9.10 -13.60 23.97
N HIS A 169 -9.01 -14.84 24.48
CA HIS A 169 -10.16 -15.74 24.54
C HIS A 169 -11.37 -15.12 25.24
N GLY A 170 -12.52 -15.11 24.56
CA GLY A 170 -13.78 -14.60 25.10
C GLY A 170 -13.90 -13.06 25.17
N GLU A 171 -13.00 -12.30 24.55
CA GLU A 171 -13.12 -10.84 24.53
C GLU A 171 -14.29 -10.36 23.67
N VAL A 172 -15.08 -9.43 24.24
CA VAL A 172 -16.26 -8.85 23.62
C VAL A 172 -16.28 -7.34 23.89
N LEU A 173 -16.52 -6.56 22.84
CA LEU A 173 -16.82 -5.13 22.94
C LEU A 173 -18.23 -4.89 22.42
N HIS A 174 -19.19 -4.63 23.31
CA HIS A 174 -20.60 -4.49 22.97
C HIS A 174 -21.13 -5.70 22.15
N ASN A 175 -21.45 -5.51 20.86
CA ASN A 175 -21.92 -6.56 19.95
C ASN A 175 -20.79 -7.13 19.06
N ILE A 176 -19.53 -6.83 19.39
CA ILE A 176 -18.33 -7.26 18.66
C ILE A 176 -17.72 -8.43 19.42
N HIS A 177 -17.94 -9.64 18.89
CA HIS A 177 -17.24 -10.85 19.33
C HIS A 177 -15.99 -11.04 18.47
N PHE A 178 -14.82 -11.00 19.08
CA PHE A 178 -13.56 -11.29 18.42
C PHE A 178 -13.30 -12.81 18.39
N LEU A 179 -12.57 -13.30 17.39
CA LEU A 179 -11.92 -14.61 17.49
C LEU A 179 -10.68 -14.50 18.38
N GLU A 180 -10.32 -15.60 19.03
CA GLU A 180 -9.04 -15.69 19.74
C GLU A 180 -7.88 -15.53 18.73
N GLY A 181 -6.98 -14.58 18.99
CA GLY A 181 -5.92 -14.25 18.05
C GLY A 181 -6.36 -13.38 16.85
N GLN A 182 -7.56 -12.79 16.86
CA GLN A 182 -7.93 -11.80 15.83
C GLN A 182 -7.24 -10.45 16.09
N PRO A 183 -6.74 -9.74 15.06
CA PRO A 183 -6.26 -8.36 15.21
C PRO A 183 -7.41 -7.41 15.59
N ILE A 184 -7.26 -6.66 16.68
CA ILE A 184 -8.31 -5.77 17.22
C ILE A 184 -8.49 -4.53 16.35
N MET A 185 -7.40 -3.81 16.06
CA MET A 185 -7.45 -2.51 15.39
C MET A 185 -8.15 -2.56 14.01
N PRO A 186 -7.83 -3.51 13.12
CA PRO A 186 -8.43 -3.55 11.79
C PRO A 186 -9.93 -3.87 11.81
N GLU A 187 -10.40 -4.68 12.78
CA GLU A 187 -11.82 -4.98 12.97
C GLU A 187 -12.59 -3.76 13.53
N LEU A 188 -11.98 -2.98 14.43
CA LEU A 188 -12.58 -1.74 14.96
C LEU A 188 -12.70 -0.64 13.90
N VAL A 189 -11.70 -0.51 13.02
CA VAL A 189 -11.78 0.38 11.84
C VAL A 189 -12.88 -0.10 10.89
N ALA A 190 -12.91 -1.40 10.55
CA ALA A 190 -13.92 -1.95 9.64
C ALA A 190 -15.37 -1.89 10.16
N ARG A 191 -15.57 -1.66 11.47
CA ARG A 191 -16.88 -1.42 12.10
C ARG A 191 -17.18 0.06 12.36
N GLY A 192 -16.28 0.98 12.02
CA GLY A 192 -16.45 2.42 12.25
C GLY A 192 -16.39 2.83 13.73
N VAL A 193 -15.81 2.01 14.61
CA VAL A 193 -15.55 2.38 16.01
C VAL A 193 -14.34 3.32 16.07
N ILE A 194 -13.32 3.04 15.26
CA ILE A 194 -12.23 3.96 14.96
C ILE A 194 -12.58 4.61 13.62
N CYS A 195 -12.59 5.94 13.53
CA CYS A 195 -12.78 6.64 12.25
C CYS A 195 -11.55 6.47 11.36
N GLN A 196 -10.38 6.88 11.87
CA GLN A 196 -9.14 6.91 11.09
C GLN A 196 -7.94 6.67 12.00
N MET A 197 -6.87 6.13 11.42
CA MET A 197 -5.56 6.03 12.07
C MET A 197 -4.49 6.38 11.05
N PHE A 198 -3.80 7.51 11.25
CA PHE A 198 -2.83 8.04 10.30
C PHE A 198 -1.62 8.66 11.02
N PRO A 199 -0.42 8.62 10.43
CA PRO A 199 0.77 9.26 10.97
C PRO A 199 0.71 10.77 10.80
N LEU A 200 1.50 11.48 11.61
CA LEU A 200 1.67 12.92 11.48
C LEU A 200 2.89 13.27 10.62
N HIS A 201 2.73 14.24 9.74
CA HIS A 201 3.81 14.75 8.90
C HIS A 201 4.78 15.64 9.70
N GLU A 202 6.06 15.24 9.75
CA GLU A 202 7.12 16.15 10.21
C GLU A 202 7.37 17.23 9.16
N GLN A 203 6.97 18.47 9.48
CA GLN A 203 6.99 19.59 8.54
C GLN A 203 8.40 20.06 8.16
N ARG A 204 9.39 19.83 9.04
CA ARG A 204 10.79 20.19 8.82
C ARG A 204 11.39 19.38 7.66
N ILE A 205 11.27 18.05 7.70
CA ILE A 205 11.74 17.17 6.63
C ILE A 205 10.94 17.40 5.36
N LEU A 206 9.61 17.56 5.46
CA LEU A 206 8.77 17.85 4.29
C LEU A 206 9.18 19.14 3.57
N GLY A 207 9.54 20.19 4.31
CA GLY A 207 10.07 21.44 3.74
C GLY A 207 11.41 21.26 3.04
N GLN A 208 12.32 20.45 3.61
CA GLN A 208 13.60 20.10 2.98
C GLN A 208 13.41 19.28 1.71
N LEU A 209 12.48 18.31 1.73
CA LEU A 209 12.16 17.48 0.56
C LEU A 209 11.47 18.31 -0.53
N MET A 210 10.60 19.26 -0.18
CA MET A 210 9.96 20.14 -1.16
C MET A 210 10.98 21.01 -1.89
N THR A 211 12.02 21.51 -1.21
CA THR A 211 13.09 22.31 -1.85
C THR A 211 14.06 21.45 -2.67
N SER A 212 14.49 20.29 -2.16
CA SER A 212 15.48 19.43 -2.82
C SER A 212 14.92 18.56 -3.96
N TRP A 213 13.61 18.27 -3.97
CA TRP A 213 13.01 17.38 -4.97
C TRP A 213 11.98 18.07 -5.87
N VAL A 214 11.04 18.83 -5.30
CA VAL A 214 9.90 19.39 -6.06
C VAL A 214 10.28 20.70 -6.76
N GLN A 215 11.11 21.52 -6.11
CA GLN A 215 11.59 22.80 -6.66
C GLN A 215 12.91 22.67 -7.42
N ALA A 216 13.63 21.56 -7.27
CA ALA A 216 14.87 21.29 -7.98
C ALA A 216 14.59 20.97 -9.46
N VAL A 217 15.23 21.70 -10.37
CA VAL A 217 15.05 21.55 -11.82
C VAL A 217 16.24 20.79 -12.40
N CYS A 218 15.98 19.72 -13.15
CA CYS A 218 16.99 18.86 -13.77
C CYS A 218 17.96 18.14 -12.81
N GLU A 219 17.72 18.16 -11.50
CA GLU A 219 18.47 17.35 -10.54
C GLU A 219 17.97 15.89 -10.50
N LYS A 220 18.81 14.99 -9.99
CA LYS A 220 18.45 13.57 -9.83
C LYS A 220 17.52 13.43 -8.63
N GLN A 221 16.36 12.79 -8.83
CA GLN A 221 15.38 12.56 -7.76
C GLN A 221 16.02 11.84 -6.54
N PRO A 222 15.85 12.37 -5.32
CA PRO A 222 16.38 11.77 -4.09
C PRO A 222 15.49 10.61 -3.63
N LEU A 223 15.60 9.47 -4.33
CA LEU A 223 14.75 8.29 -4.08
C LEU A 223 14.87 7.72 -2.67
N ASP A 224 16.02 7.89 -2.03
CA ASP A 224 16.27 7.40 -0.67
C ASP A 224 15.56 8.30 0.35
N ASP A 225 15.71 9.62 0.28
CA ASP A 225 14.97 10.56 1.15
C ASP A 225 13.44 10.43 1.02
N ILE A 226 12.95 10.14 -0.20
CA ILE A 226 11.53 9.85 -0.45
C ILE A 226 11.12 8.52 0.23
N CYS A 227 11.99 7.51 0.22
CA CYS A 227 11.76 6.23 0.90
C CYS A 227 11.76 6.40 2.43
N ASP A 228 12.72 7.15 2.96
CA ASP A 228 12.88 7.38 4.40
C ASP A 228 11.74 8.20 5.00
N TYR A 229 11.05 9.03 4.19
CA TYR A 229 9.91 9.84 4.63
C TYR A 229 8.53 9.23 4.32
N PHE A 230 8.32 8.66 3.13
CA PHE A 230 7.02 8.13 2.68
C PHE A 230 6.93 6.60 2.64
N GLY A 231 8.05 5.89 2.75
CA GLY A 231 8.13 4.44 2.71
C GLY A 231 8.26 3.86 1.30
N VAL A 232 8.65 2.60 1.25
CA VAL A 232 9.08 1.88 0.03
C VAL A 232 8.02 1.89 -1.08
N LYS A 233 6.73 1.69 -0.76
CA LYS A 233 5.65 1.63 -1.76
C LYS A 233 5.51 2.94 -2.55
N ILE A 234 5.73 4.10 -1.90
CA ILE A 234 5.68 5.42 -2.54
C ILE A 234 6.99 5.74 -3.26
N ALA A 235 8.14 5.41 -2.67
CA ALA A 235 9.43 5.60 -3.32
C ALA A 235 9.58 4.76 -4.60
N MET A 236 9.06 3.53 -4.62
CA MET A 236 9.05 2.67 -5.82
C MET A 236 8.22 3.28 -6.96
N TYR A 237 7.07 3.90 -6.65
CA TYR A 237 6.27 4.63 -7.64
C TYR A 237 7.06 5.80 -8.26
N PHE A 238 7.73 6.62 -7.45
CA PHE A 238 8.53 7.74 -7.98
C PHE A 238 9.78 7.26 -8.72
N ALA A 239 10.42 6.18 -8.26
CA ALA A 239 11.51 5.53 -8.99
C ALA A 239 11.07 5.04 -10.37
N TRP A 240 9.88 4.42 -10.48
CA TRP A 240 9.29 4.02 -11.75
C TRP A 240 8.99 5.22 -12.64
N LEU A 241 8.37 6.27 -12.10
CA LEU A 241 8.02 7.48 -12.85
C LEU A 241 9.27 8.19 -13.40
N GLY A 242 10.32 8.34 -12.59
CA GLY A 242 11.60 8.90 -13.01
C GLY A 242 12.30 8.03 -14.06
N PHE A 243 12.29 6.71 -13.90
CA PHE A 243 12.86 5.76 -14.86
C PHE A 243 12.11 5.79 -16.21
N TYR A 244 10.78 5.79 -16.18
CA TYR A 244 9.91 5.90 -17.36
C TYR A 244 10.14 7.21 -18.12
N THR A 245 10.17 8.34 -17.40
CA THR A 245 10.40 9.67 -17.99
C THR A 245 11.78 9.74 -18.68
N ASN A 246 12.83 9.26 -18.02
CA ASN A 246 14.18 9.20 -18.60
C ASN A 246 14.26 8.23 -19.79
N SER A 247 13.55 7.10 -19.75
CA SER A 247 13.51 6.16 -20.88
C SER A 247 12.75 6.69 -22.09
N MET A 248 11.73 7.52 -21.88
CA MET A 248 10.96 8.17 -22.95
C MET A 248 11.78 9.19 -23.77
N LEU A 249 12.95 9.60 -23.27
CA LEU A 249 13.88 10.42 -24.05
C LEU A 249 14.39 9.68 -25.31
N TYR A 250 14.60 8.37 -25.26
CA TYR A 250 15.13 7.63 -26.43
C TYR A 250 14.15 7.61 -27.61
N PRO A 251 12.85 7.23 -27.45
CA PRO A 251 11.88 7.32 -28.53
C PRO A 251 11.58 8.76 -28.96
N ALA A 252 11.63 9.73 -28.04
CA ALA A 252 11.43 11.15 -28.38
C ALA A 252 12.52 11.68 -29.32
N VAL A 253 13.80 11.45 -28.99
CA VAL A 253 14.93 11.90 -29.82
C VAL A 253 14.97 11.17 -31.17
N ILE A 254 14.83 9.85 -31.17
CA ILE A 254 14.87 9.05 -32.41
C ILE A 254 13.64 9.34 -33.29
N GLY A 255 12.46 9.47 -32.70
CA GLY A 255 11.25 9.86 -33.42
C GLY A 255 11.34 11.26 -34.03
N PHE A 256 11.94 12.22 -33.33
CA PHE A 256 12.19 13.58 -33.85
C PHE A 256 13.19 13.58 -35.02
N LEU A 257 14.30 12.84 -34.90
CA LEU A 257 15.29 12.71 -35.98
C LEU A 257 14.69 12.04 -37.23
N LEU A 258 13.94 10.95 -37.06
CA LEU A 258 13.26 10.28 -38.16
C LEU A 258 12.15 11.13 -38.77
N TRP A 259 11.46 11.97 -37.98
CA TRP A 259 10.47 12.91 -38.49
C TRP A 259 11.07 13.98 -39.41
N ILE A 260 12.26 14.51 -39.09
CA ILE A 260 13.00 15.43 -39.98
C ILE A 260 13.44 14.72 -41.27
N LEU A 261 13.96 13.49 -41.17
CA LEU A 261 14.42 12.72 -42.35
C LEU A 261 13.27 12.25 -43.26
N ALA A 262 12.07 12.11 -42.70
CA ALA A 262 10.83 11.76 -43.40
C ALA A 262 10.23 12.93 -44.21
N GLU A 263 10.72 14.17 -44.04
CA GLU A 263 10.25 15.34 -44.79
C GLU A 263 10.85 15.44 -46.20
N ALA A 264 11.82 14.57 -46.54
CA ALA A 264 12.56 14.59 -47.81
C ALA A 264 11.86 13.89 -48.98
N ASP A 265 11.31 12.67 -48.81
CA ASP A 265 10.76 11.85 -49.90
C ASP A 265 9.70 10.84 -49.38
N GLN A 266 8.72 10.48 -50.21
CA GLN A 266 7.70 9.47 -49.83
C GLN A 266 8.32 8.09 -49.50
N THR A 267 9.38 7.70 -50.21
CA THR A 267 10.11 6.47 -49.95
C THR A 267 10.93 6.54 -48.66
N SER A 268 11.41 7.72 -48.26
CA SER A 268 12.09 7.89 -46.97
C SER A 268 11.10 7.78 -45.81
N GLN A 269 9.85 8.26 -45.97
CA GLN A 269 8.78 8.10 -44.97
C GLN A 269 8.49 6.64 -44.63
N ASP A 270 8.28 5.80 -45.65
CA ASP A 270 7.94 4.38 -45.43
C ASP A 270 9.09 3.63 -44.73
N ILE A 271 10.33 3.88 -45.15
CA ILE A 271 11.54 3.30 -44.53
C ILE A 271 11.68 3.80 -43.08
N CYS A 272 11.52 5.10 -42.82
CA CYS A 272 11.59 5.67 -41.47
C CYS A 272 10.52 5.09 -40.55
N CYS A 273 9.29 4.87 -41.04
CA CYS A 273 8.21 4.23 -40.28
C CYS A 273 8.55 2.79 -39.87
N VAL A 274 9.09 1.98 -40.78
CA VAL A 274 9.51 0.59 -40.48
C VAL A 274 10.66 0.58 -39.47
N VAL A 275 11.68 1.43 -39.65
CA VAL A 275 12.80 1.56 -38.71
C VAL A 275 12.32 1.99 -37.32
N PHE A 276 11.41 2.96 -37.23
CA PHE A 276 10.84 3.41 -35.96
C PHE A 276 9.99 2.32 -35.29
N ALA A 277 9.20 1.55 -36.03
CA ALA A 277 8.42 0.44 -35.50
C ALA A 277 9.32 -0.65 -34.88
N LEU A 278 10.38 -1.07 -35.61
CA LEU A 278 11.36 -2.03 -35.10
C LEU A 278 12.10 -1.50 -33.87
N PHE A 279 12.51 -0.23 -33.89
CA PHE A 279 13.12 0.43 -32.74
C PHE A 279 12.20 0.39 -31.51
N ASN A 280 10.92 0.73 -31.65
CA ASN A 280 9.99 0.77 -30.52
C ASN A 280 9.77 -0.60 -29.87
N VAL A 281 9.74 -1.69 -30.66
CA VAL A 281 9.64 -3.07 -30.13
C VAL A 281 10.88 -3.45 -29.32
N VAL A 282 12.08 -3.13 -29.84
CA VAL A 282 13.35 -3.37 -29.14
C VAL A 282 13.49 -2.48 -27.90
N TRP A 283 13.10 -1.21 -27.99
CA TRP A 283 13.12 -0.28 -26.86
C TRP A 283 12.15 -0.72 -25.76
N ALA A 284 10.91 -1.10 -26.09
CA ALA A 284 9.91 -1.52 -25.09
C ALA A 284 10.33 -2.79 -24.34
N THR A 285 10.90 -3.78 -25.05
CA THR A 285 11.42 -5.00 -24.42
C THR A 285 12.63 -4.72 -23.53
N LEU A 286 13.61 -3.92 -24.01
CA LEU A 286 14.75 -3.49 -23.19
C LEU A 286 14.34 -2.62 -21.99
N PHE A 287 13.31 -1.78 -22.13
CA PHE A 287 12.77 -0.95 -21.06
C PHE A 287 12.24 -1.81 -19.90
N LEU A 288 11.39 -2.80 -20.21
CA LEU A 288 10.82 -3.70 -19.19
C LEU A 288 11.90 -4.53 -18.48
N GLU A 289 12.86 -5.10 -19.21
CA GLU A 289 13.95 -5.88 -18.60
C GLU A 289 14.92 -5.01 -17.78
N ARG A 290 15.18 -3.76 -18.19
CA ARG A 290 15.95 -2.81 -17.38
C ARG A 290 15.18 -2.39 -16.13
N TRP A 291 13.86 -2.19 -16.23
CA TRP A 291 13.03 -1.89 -15.05
C TRP A 291 13.08 -3.04 -14.03
N LYS A 292 12.81 -4.29 -14.42
CA LYS A 292 12.88 -5.45 -13.50
C LYS A 292 14.21 -5.53 -12.74
N ARG A 293 15.32 -5.27 -13.43
CA ARG A 293 16.67 -5.24 -12.81
C ARG A 293 16.82 -4.09 -11.82
N ARG A 294 16.29 -2.90 -12.14
CA ARG A 294 16.33 -1.73 -11.26
C ARG A 294 15.40 -1.88 -10.05
N GLU A 295 14.24 -2.48 -10.25
CA GLU A 295 13.27 -2.85 -9.20
C GLU A 295 13.91 -3.80 -8.18
N ALA A 296 14.60 -4.86 -8.65
CA ALA A 296 15.32 -5.78 -7.78
C ALA A 296 16.47 -5.12 -7.00
N GLU A 297 17.23 -4.21 -7.64
CA GLU A 297 18.28 -3.43 -6.99
C GLU A 297 17.71 -2.55 -5.86
N LEU A 298 16.58 -1.89 -6.12
CA LEU A 298 15.89 -1.04 -5.15
C LEU A 298 15.26 -1.86 -4.01
N ALA A 299 14.59 -2.97 -4.33
CA ALA A 299 14.00 -3.87 -3.33
C ALA A 299 15.06 -4.50 -2.41
N TYR A 300 16.24 -4.82 -2.95
CA TYR A 300 17.39 -5.25 -2.14
C TYR A 300 17.90 -4.11 -1.25
N LYS A 301 18.13 -2.92 -1.83
CA LYS A 301 18.65 -1.75 -1.09
C LYS A 301 17.73 -1.32 0.05
N TRP A 302 16.41 -1.35 -0.17
CA TRP A 302 15.39 -0.98 0.81
C TRP A 302 14.94 -2.16 1.69
N GLY A 303 15.59 -3.32 1.61
CA GLY A 303 15.35 -4.45 2.51
C GLY A 303 14.00 -5.17 2.35
N THR A 304 13.27 -4.96 1.26
CA THR A 304 11.96 -5.60 1.02
C THR A 304 12.02 -6.87 0.17
N LEU A 305 13.20 -7.22 -0.35
CA LEU A 305 13.38 -8.40 -1.21
C LEU A 305 13.05 -9.72 -0.50
N ASP A 306 13.43 -9.86 0.77
CA ASP A 306 13.23 -11.05 1.59
C ASP A 306 11.90 -11.02 2.38
N THR A 307 10.88 -10.36 1.83
CA THR A 307 9.56 -10.28 2.50
C THR A 307 8.94 -11.67 2.67
N PRO A 308 8.32 -11.97 3.83
CA PRO A 308 7.71 -13.27 4.08
C PRO A 308 6.62 -13.58 3.05
N ALA A 309 6.50 -14.85 2.68
CA ALA A 309 5.56 -15.30 1.65
C ALA A 309 4.11 -14.90 1.95
N GLU A 310 3.32 -14.56 0.91
CA GLU A 310 1.91 -14.12 0.99
C GLU A 310 1.01 -15.00 1.88
N SER A 311 1.37 -16.27 2.08
CA SER A 311 0.70 -17.18 3.02
C SER A 311 0.66 -16.67 4.47
N LEU A 312 1.66 -15.88 4.88
CA LEU A 312 1.81 -15.28 6.21
C LEU A 312 1.15 -13.89 6.34
N GLU A 313 0.67 -13.30 5.24
CA GLU A 313 -0.14 -12.08 5.31
C GLU A 313 -1.48 -12.35 6.01
N GLU A 314 -1.90 -11.42 6.87
CA GLU A 314 -3.15 -11.54 7.61
C GLU A 314 -4.39 -11.38 6.70
N PRO A 315 -5.51 -12.05 7.01
CA PRO A 315 -6.75 -11.86 6.27
C PRO A 315 -7.28 -10.44 6.45
N ARG A 316 -7.78 -9.82 5.37
CA ARG A 316 -8.40 -8.49 5.40
C ARG A 316 -9.60 -8.47 6.37
N PRO A 317 -9.89 -7.37 7.08
CA PRO A 317 -10.95 -7.34 8.11
C PRO A 317 -12.36 -7.55 7.55
N GLN A 318 -12.58 -7.16 6.28
CA GLN A 318 -13.86 -7.37 5.61
C GLN A 318 -14.02 -8.81 5.08
N PHE A 319 -13.01 -9.69 5.21
CA PHE A 319 -13.10 -11.08 4.78
C PHE A 319 -14.16 -11.81 5.61
N ARG A 320 -15.06 -12.52 4.93
CA ARG A 320 -16.13 -13.31 5.56
C ARG A 320 -15.99 -14.78 5.20
N GLY A 321 -16.27 -15.66 6.17
CA GLY A 321 -16.14 -17.11 5.98
C GLY A 321 -16.85 -17.89 7.07
N VAL A 322 -16.80 -19.22 6.95
CA VAL A 322 -17.21 -20.15 8.01
C VAL A 322 -16.03 -20.31 8.97
N LYS A 323 -16.26 -20.29 10.28
CA LYS A 323 -15.21 -20.55 11.26
C LYS A 323 -14.70 -21.99 11.10
N ARG A 324 -13.37 -22.16 11.10
CA ARG A 324 -12.70 -23.46 10.97
C ARG A 324 -11.34 -23.40 11.67
N CYS A 325 -10.89 -24.48 12.31
CA CYS A 325 -9.50 -24.59 12.74
C CYS A 325 -8.58 -24.79 11.52
N SER A 326 -7.56 -23.95 11.38
CA SER A 326 -6.62 -24.00 10.26
C SER A 326 -5.86 -25.34 10.26
N PRO A 327 -5.73 -26.03 9.11
CA PRO A 327 -4.96 -27.27 9.03
C PRO A 327 -3.45 -27.05 9.17
N ILE A 328 -2.97 -25.81 9.10
CA ILE A 328 -1.54 -25.45 9.16
C ILE A 328 -1.18 -24.90 10.54
N THR A 329 -1.92 -23.90 11.03
CA THR A 329 -1.59 -23.22 12.30
C THR A 329 -2.35 -23.79 13.52
N GLY A 330 -3.42 -24.56 13.31
CA GLY A 330 -4.30 -25.05 14.38
C GLY A 330 -5.26 -24.00 14.97
N CYS A 331 -5.04 -22.71 14.70
CA CYS A 331 -5.86 -21.61 15.22
C CYS A 331 -7.24 -21.54 14.54
N GLU A 332 -8.23 -20.90 15.19
CA GLU A 332 -9.51 -20.57 14.55
C GLU A 332 -9.31 -19.49 13.46
N GLU A 333 -9.70 -19.79 12.22
CA GLU A 333 -9.73 -18.83 11.12
C GLU A 333 -11.10 -18.80 10.42
N PHE A 334 -11.37 -17.73 9.70
CA PHE A 334 -12.46 -17.72 8.73
C PHE A 334 -12.00 -18.43 7.45
N TYR A 335 -12.82 -19.37 6.95
CA TYR A 335 -12.56 -20.08 5.70
C TYR A 335 -13.65 -19.80 4.66
N TYR A 336 -13.24 -19.51 3.42
CA TYR A 336 -14.13 -19.37 2.27
C TYR A 336 -13.70 -20.33 1.15
N PRO A 337 -14.58 -21.25 0.67
CA PRO A 337 -14.20 -22.25 -0.32
C PRO A 337 -13.72 -21.65 -1.65
N ALA A 338 -12.54 -22.06 -2.10
CA ALA A 338 -11.93 -21.55 -3.34
C ALA A 338 -12.80 -21.80 -4.59
N TRP A 339 -13.44 -22.97 -4.68
CA TRP A 339 -14.35 -23.30 -5.78
C TRP A 339 -15.55 -22.34 -5.86
N LYS A 340 -16.09 -21.89 -4.71
CA LYS A 340 -17.20 -20.94 -4.66
C LYS A 340 -16.77 -19.57 -5.16
N ARG A 341 -15.56 -19.12 -4.81
CA ARG A 341 -14.96 -17.89 -5.34
C ARG A 341 -14.71 -18.01 -6.85
N ALA A 342 -14.16 -19.13 -7.30
CA ALA A 342 -13.93 -19.38 -8.73
C ALA A 342 -15.24 -19.35 -9.52
N LEU A 343 -16.29 -20.01 -9.04
CA LEU A 343 -17.62 -20.02 -9.64
C LEU A 343 -18.19 -18.59 -9.77
N PHE A 344 -18.12 -17.79 -8.71
CA PHE A 344 -18.57 -16.38 -8.75
C PHE A 344 -17.75 -15.54 -9.74
N ARG A 345 -16.43 -15.70 -9.78
CA ARG A 345 -15.57 -14.99 -10.73
C ARG A 345 -15.92 -15.32 -12.19
N TRP A 346 -16.08 -16.60 -12.52
CA TRP A 346 -16.34 -17.06 -13.88
C TRP A 346 -17.79 -16.85 -14.35
N LEU A 347 -18.78 -16.97 -13.46
CA LEU A 347 -20.21 -16.87 -13.84
C LEU A 347 -20.85 -15.50 -13.58
N VAL A 348 -20.25 -14.65 -12.74
CA VAL A 348 -20.82 -13.34 -12.38
C VAL A 348 -19.87 -12.21 -12.76
N SER A 349 -18.67 -12.20 -12.20
CA SER A 349 -17.74 -11.08 -12.36
C SER A 349 -17.26 -10.90 -13.82
N LEU A 350 -16.69 -11.96 -14.42
CA LEU A 350 -16.18 -11.91 -15.79
C LEU A 350 -17.29 -11.60 -16.82
N PRO A 351 -18.50 -12.23 -16.77
CA PRO A 351 -19.61 -11.86 -17.66
C PRO A 351 -20.07 -10.41 -17.49
N ILE A 352 -20.17 -9.89 -16.26
CA ILE A 352 -20.53 -8.48 -16.03
C ILE A 352 -19.46 -7.55 -16.59
N CYS A 353 -18.17 -7.84 -16.37
CA CYS A 353 -17.07 -7.07 -16.98
C CYS A 353 -17.15 -7.07 -18.52
N ILE A 354 -17.39 -8.23 -19.14
CA ILE A 354 -17.56 -8.32 -20.60
C ILE A 354 -18.79 -7.52 -21.07
N LEU A 355 -19.93 -7.61 -20.37
CA LEU A 355 -21.13 -6.84 -20.71
C LEU A 355 -20.88 -5.32 -20.63
N CYS A 356 -20.17 -4.84 -19.60
CA CYS A 356 -19.77 -3.44 -19.49
C CYS A 356 -18.82 -3.02 -20.62
N LEU A 357 -17.84 -3.86 -20.98
CA LEU A 357 -16.93 -3.61 -22.10
C LEU A 357 -17.68 -3.55 -23.45
N CYS A 358 -18.61 -4.49 -23.70
CA CYS A 358 -19.46 -4.48 -24.89
C CYS A 358 -20.37 -3.25 -24.94
N PHE A 359 -20.93 -2.84 -23.79
CA PHE A 359 -21.74 -1.63 -23.71
C PHE A 359 -20.94 -0.37 -24.07
N VAL A 360 -19.74 -0.20 -23.49
CA VAL A 360 -18.86 0.94 -23.82
C VAL A 360 -18.41 0.90 -25.27
N PHE A 361 -18.10 -0.28 -25.81
CA PHE A 361 -17.77 -0.46 -27.22
C PHE A 361 -18.91 0.03 -28.14
N VAL A 362 -20.15 -0.40 -27.87
CA VAL A 362 -21.32 0.05 -28.65
C VAL A 362 -21.60 1.54 -28.47
N ALA A 363 -21.55 2.06 -27.24
CA ALA A 363 -21.77 3.49 -26.96
C ALA A 363 -20.71 4.37 -27.64
N MET A 364 -19.45 3.92 -27.67
CA MET A 364 -18.37 4.59 -28.39
C MET A 364 -18.61 4.60 -29.90
N LEU A 365 -18.96 3.45 -30.50
CA LEU A 365 -19.29 3.39 -31.94
C LEU A 365 -20.45 4.34 -32.28
N LEU A 366 -21.54 4.33 -31.51
CA LEU A 366 -22.66 5.24 -31.72
C LEU A 366 -22.25 6.73 -31.64
N CYS A 367 -21.34 7.09 -30.74
CA CYS A 367 -20.80 8.44 -30.68
C CYS A 367 -19.90 8.80 -31.87
N LEU A 368 -19.18 7.82 -32.45
CA LEU A 368 -18.34 8.00 -33.62
C LEU A 368 -19.18 8.12 -34.90
N GLU A 369 -20.18 7.27 -35.11
CA GLU A 369 -21.15 7.37 -36.21
C GLU A 369 -21.89 8.72 -36.17
N LEU A 370 -22.33 9.16 -34.97
CA LEU A 370 -22.91 10.49 -34.76
C LEU A 370 -21.94 11.62 -35.15
N GLN A 371 -20.63 11.44 -34.92
CA GLN A 371 -19.62 12.39 -35.36
C GLN A 371 -19.52 12.47 -36.88
N GLU A 372 -19.68 11.36 -37.61
CA GLU A 372 -19.60 11.34 -39.07
C GLU A 372 -20.82 12.03 -39.70
N VAL A 373 -22.03 11.68 -39.25
CA VAL A 373 -23.28 12.32 -39.70
C VAL A 373 -23.26 13.84 -39.48
N VAL A 374 -22.76 14.31 -38.34
CA VAL A 374 -22.64 15.75 -38.04
C VAL A 374 -21.56 16.44 -38.89
N MET A 375 -20.53 15.72 -39.34
CA MET A 375 -19.47 16.26 -40.20
C MET A 375 -19.88 16.28 -41.69
N GLU A 376 -20.76 15.37 -42.12
CA GLU A 376 -21.31 15.32 -43.49
C GLU A 376 -22.25 16.50 -43.78
N ILE A 377 -23.05 16.92 -42.80
CA ILE A 377 -24.01 18.03 -42.93
C ILE A 377 -23.27 19.39 -42.91
N LYS A 378 -22.91 19.88 -44.10
CA LYS A 378 -22.13 21.13 -44.28
C LYS A 378 -22.81 22.39 -43.71
N GLU A 379 -24.14 22.45 -43.73
CA GLU A 379 -24.95 23.61 -43.30
C GLU A 379 -25.01 23.84 -41.77
N LEU A 380 -24.43 22.94 -40.96
CA LEU A 380 -24.41 23.09 -39.50
C LEU A 380 -23.40 24.16 -39.04
N PRO A 381 -23.77 25.03 -38.07
CA PRO A 381 -22.87 26.03 -37.51
C PRO A 381 -21.65 25.36 -36.86
N GLY A 382 -20.49 26.02 -36.88
CA GLY A 382 -19.23 25.41 -36.40
C GLY A 382 -19.26 24.85 -34.97
N ILE A 383 -20.15 25.36 -34.11
CA ILE A 383 -20.35 24.91 -32.73
C ILE A 383 -20.91 23.47 -32.66
N THR A 384 -21.88 23.10 -33.52
CA THR A 384 -22.46 21.75 -33.48
C THR A 384 -21.48 20.66 -33.92
N ARG A 385 -20.41 20.99 -34.66
CA ARG A 385 -19.33 20.06 -34.99
C ARG A 385 -18.50 19.63 -33.77
N PHE A 386 -18.55 20.37 -32.66
CA PHE A 386 -17.96 19.96 -31.38
C PHE A 386 -18.89 19.11 -30.52
N LEU A 387 -20.20 19.11 -30.78
CA LEU A 387 -21.20 18.42 -29.96
C LEU A 387 -20.93 16.90 -29.83
N PRO A 388 -20.61 16.14 -30.90
CA PRO A 388 -20.29 14.71 -30.76
C PRO A 388 -19.04 14.46 -29.91
N LYS A 389 -18.03 15.35 -29.99
CA LYS A 389 -16.79 15.26 -29.20
C LYS A 389 -17.07 15.47 -27.70
N ILE A 390 -17.98 16.40 -27.37
CA ILE A 390 -18.44 16.67 -26.00
C ILE A 390 -19.29 15.50 -25.48
N VAL A 391 -20.24 15.01 -26.27
CA VAL A 391 -21.08 13.84 -25.91
C VAL A 391 -20.20 12.60 -25.67
N LEU A 392 -19.24 12.32 -26.55
CA LEU A 392 -18.27 11.23 -26.34
C LEU A 392 -17.50 11.40 -25.02
N ALA A 393 -17.01 12.61 -24.71
CA ALA A 393 -16.32 12.87 -23.44
C ALA A 393 -17.20 12.60 -22.22
N ILE A 394 -18.44 13.09 -22.22
CA ILE A 394 -19.40 12.91 -21.11
C ILE A 394 -19.77 11.44 -20.94
N THR A 395 -20.10 10.74 -22.03
CA THR A 395 -20.41 9.30 -22.03
C THR A 395 -19.27 8.50 -21.43
N VAL A 396 -18.04 8.76 -21.86
CA VAL A 396 -16.82 8.11 -21.36
C VAL A 396 -16.66 8.32 -19.85
N THR A 397 -16.62 9.56 -19.37
CA THR A 397 -16.44 9.86 -17.94
C THR A 397 -17.52 9.25 -17.06
N ILE A 398 -18.78 9.22 -17.53
CA ILE A 398 -19.89 8.57 -16.80
C ILE A 398 -19.68 7.04 -16.77
N CYS A 399 -19.27 6.43 -17.88
CA CYS A 399 -19.00 5.00 -17.94
C CYS A 399 -17.84 4.58 -17.01
N ASP A 400 -16.77 5.36 -16.94
CA ASP A 400 -15.63 5.11 -16.03
C ASP A 400 -16.08 5.11 -14.56
N GLU A 401 -16.78 6.15 -14.10
CA GLU A 401 -17.22 6.24 -12.71
C GLU A 401 -18.32 5.22 -12.33
N VAL A 402 -19.16 4.80 -13.30
CA VAL A 402 -20.11 3.71 -13.10
C VAL A 402 -19.40 2.35 -13.05
N TYR A 403 -18.49 2.08 -13.98
CA TYR A 403 -17.74 0.82 -14.01
C TYR A 403 -16.87 0.65 -12.78
N LYS A 404 -16.18 1.71 -12.33
CA LYS A 404 -15.38 1.71 -11.09
C LYS A 404 -16.20 1.26 -9.89
N LYS A 405 -17.43 1.78 -9.71
CA LYS A 405 -18.35 1.33 -8.64
C LYS A 405 -18.74 -0.14 -8.78
N ILE A 406 -19.01 -0.60 -10.00
CA ILE A 406 -19.29 -2.01 -10.29
C ILE A 406 -18.07 -2.89 -9.97
N ALA A 407 -16.85 -2.46 -10.33
CA ALA A 407 -15.61 -3.18 -10.10
C ALA A 407 -15.31 -3.34 -8.61
N TYR A 408 -15.45 -2.27 -7.80
CA TYR A 408 -15.37 -2.37 -6.34
C TYR A 408 -16.40 -3.36 -5.78
N TRP A 409 -17.67 -3.21 -6.15
CA TRP A 409 -18.74 -4.10 -5.68
C TRP A 409 -18.49 -5.57 -6.04
N LEU A 410 -18.07 -5.87 -7.28
CA LEU A 410 -17.68 -7.21 -7.71
C LEU A 410 -16.51 -7.76 -6.89
N ASN A 411 -15.47 -6.95 -6.65
CA ASN A 411 -14.27 -7.38 -5.96
C ASN A 411 -14.51 -7.64 -4.46
N ASP A 412 -15.43 -6.91 -3.84
CA ASP A 412 -15.90 -7.18 -2.48
C ASP A 412 -16.78 -8.44 -2.41
N MET A 413 -17.66 -8.67 -3.39
CA MET A 413 -18.45 -9.92 -3.49
C MET A 413 -17.57 -11.15 -3.78
N GLU A 414 -16.46 -11.00 -4.49
CA GLU A 414 -15.43 -12.05 -4.67
C GLU A 414 -14.71 -12.42 -3.37
N ASN A 415 -14.77 -11.55 -2.34
CA ASN A 415 -14.37 -11.85 -0.97
C ASN A 415 -12.96 -12.47 -0.89
N TYR A 416 -11.95 -11.72 -1.32
CA TYR A 416 -10.53 -12.08 -1.23
C TYR A 416 -10.05 -12.20 0.22
N ARG A 417 -9.12 -13.13 0.49
CA ARG A 417 -8.52 -13.29 1.83
C ARG A 417 -7.52 -12.17 2.11
N LEU A 418 -6.58 -11.93 1.21
CA LEU A 418 -5.48 -10.99 1.39
C LEU A 418 -5.77 -9.63 0.75
N GLN A 419 -5.20 -8.57 1.33
CA GLN A 419 -5.32 -7.21 0.80
C GLN A 419 -4.56 -7.05 -0.53
N SER A 420 -3.36 -7.62 -0.63
CA SER A 420 -2.55 -7.75 -1.85
C SER A 420 -3.36 -8.36 -3.01
N ALA A 421 -3.97 -9.52 -2.77
CA ALA A 421 -4.83 -10.21 -3.74
C ALA A 421 -6.09 -9.41 -4.10
N TYR A 422 -6.70 -8.70 -3.15
CA TYR A 422 -7.83 -7.81 -3.41
C TYR A 422 -7.42 -6.65 -4.34
N GLU A 423 -6.35 -5.93 -4.02
CA GLU A 423 -5.81 -4.82 -4.82
C GLU A 423 -5.46 -5.28 -6.23
N ASN A 424 -4.70 -6.37 -6.38
CA ASN A 424 -4.28 -6.89 -7.68
C ASN A 424 -5.48 -7.26 -8.58
N ASN A 425 -6.50 -7.94 -8.05
CA ASN A 425 -7.68 -8.31 -8.83
C ASN A 425 -8.62 -7.13 -9.15
N LEU A 426 -8.57 -6.05 -8.36
CA LEU A 426 -9.26 -4.80 -8.65
C LEU A 426 -8.54 -4.01 -9.75
N ILE A 427 -7.21 -3.88 -9.65
CA ILE A 427 -6.36 -3.21 -10.65
C ILE A 427 -6.55 -3.85 -12.01
N ILE A 428 -6.53 -5.19 -12.10
CA ILE A 428 -6.77 -5.91 -13.36
C ILE A 428 -8.12 -5.52 -13.99
N LYS A 429 -9.20 -5.49 -13.21
CA LYS A 429 -10.54 -5.09 -13.71
C LYS A 429 -10.55 -3.65 -14.23
N MET A 430 -10.01 -2.71 -13.46
CA MET A 430 -9.97 -1.29 -13.83
C MET A 430 -9.10 -1.05 -15.08
N VAL A 431 -7.88 -1.56 -15.10
CA VAL A 431 -6.93 -1.36 -16.21
C VAL A 431 -7.44 -1.93 -17.53
N PHE A 432 -8.10 -3.10 -17.53
CA PHE A 432 -8.70 -3.64 -18.77
C PHE A 432 -9.82 -2.76 -19.31
N PHE A 433 -10.64 -2.16 -18.44
CA PHE A 433 -11.70 -1.23 -18.84
C PHE A 433 -11.14 0.10 -19.35
N GLU A 434 -10.23 0.72 -18.60
CA GLU A 434 -9.54 1.96 -18.97
C GLU A 434 -8.76 1.81 -20.28
N PHE A 435 -8.14 0.64 -20.53
CA PHE A 435 -7.47 0.32 -21.79
C PHE A 435 -8.45 0.33 -22.98
N ILE A 436 -9.57 -0.39 -22.90
CA ILE A 436 -10.55 -0.40 -23.98
C ILE A 436 -11.11 1.00 -24.20
N ASN A 437 -11.53 1.69 -23.14
CA ASN A 437 -12.06 3.05 -23.22
C ASN A 437 -11.06 4.04 -23.88
N SER A 438 -9.78 3.99 -23.49
CA SER A 438 -8.74 4.90 -23.99
C SER A 438 -8.35 4.62 -25.45
N TYR A 439 -8.14 3.35 -25.82
CA TYR A 439 -7.53 3.00 -27.11
C TYR A 439 -8.52 2.58 -28.20
N LEU A 440 -9.76 2.17 -27.86
CA LEU A 440 -10.70 1.64 -28.85
C LEU A 440 -11.05 2.63 -29.97
N SER A 441 -11.18 3.92 -29.65
CA SER A 441 -11.39 4.97 -30.68
C SER A 441 -10.25 5.03 -31.69
N LEU A 442 -9.01 4.90 -31.21
CA LEU A 442 -7.81 4.91 -32.05
C LEU A 442 -7.71 3.63 -32.89
N PHE A 443 -8.12 2.47 -32.34
CA PHE A 443 -8.23 1.23 -33.11
C PHE A 443 -9.30 1.33 -34.21
N TYR A 444 -10.48 1.89 -33.92
CA TYR A 444 -11.55 2.07 -34.92
C TYR A 444 -11.09 3.00 -36.07
N ILE A 445 -10.60 4.19 -35.72
CA ILE A 445 -10.16 5.17 -36.73
C ILE A 445 -8.96 4.63 -37.53
N GLY A 446 -8.01 3.98 -36.86
CA GLY A 446 -6.78 3.49 -37.47
C GLY A 446 -6.96 2.28 -38.39
N PHE A 447 -7.76 1.29 -37.98
CA PHE A 447 -7.87 0.01 -38.70
C PHE A 447 -9.16 -0.16 -39.52
N TYR A 448 -10.29 0.40 -39.05
CA TYR A 448 -11.57 0.30 -39.76
C TYR A 448 -11.73 1.45 -40.75
N LEU A 449 -11.71 2.71 -40.29
CA LEU A 449 -11.83 3.88 -41.17
C LEU A 449 -10.57 4.15 -42.00
N LYS A 450 -9.38 3.77 -41.47
CA LYS A 450 -8.06 3.99 -42.07
C LYS A 450 -7.71 5.47 -42.32
N ASP A 451 -8.39 6.38 -41.61
CA ASP A 451 -8.18 7.82 -41.73
C ASP A 451 -7.03 8.28 -40.83
N MET A 452 -5.86 8.46 -41.45
CA MET A 452 -4.63 8.86 -40.75
C MET A 452 -4.63 10.33 -40.31
N GLU A 453 -5.46 11.19 -40.90
CA GLU A 453 -5.56 12.59 -40.49
C GLU A 453 -6.45 12.73 -39.26
N ARG A 454 -7.65 12.12 -39.28
CA ARG A 454 -8.53 12.04 -38.11
C ARG A 454 -7.87 11.31 -36.94
N LEU A 455 -7.03 10.29 -37.19
CA LEU A 455 -6.23 9.64 -36.14
C LEU A 455 -5.23 10.63 -35.49
N LYS A 456 -4.53 11.44 -36.30
CA LYS A 456 -3.61 12.48 -35.81
C LYS A 456 -4.35 13.56 -35.02
N GLU A 457 -5.53 14.01 -35.47
CA GLU A 457 -6.36 14.98 -34.75
C GLU A 457 -6.91 14.43 -33.43
N VAL A 458 -7.49 13.23 -33.44
CA VAL A 458 -8.05 12.61 -32.22
C VAL A 458 -6.94 12.35 -31.21
N ARG A 459 -5.75 11.91 -31.63
CA ARG A 459 -4.59 11.79 -30.73
C ARG A 459 -4.22 13.14 -30.09
N LYS A 460 -4.23 14.24 -30.84
CA LYS A 460 -3.98 15.59 -30.31
C LYS A 460 -5.07 16.01 -29.30
N SER A 461 -6.35 15.72 -29.57
CA SER A 461 -7.45 16.07 -28.64
C SER A 461 -7.48 15.18 -27.39
N GLN A 462 -7.07 13.91 -27.50
CA GLN A 462 -6.91 13.01 -26.35
C GLN A 462 -5.78 13.48 -25.42
N HIS A 463 -4.71 14.10 -25.95
CA HIS A 463 -3.64 14.65 -25.13
C HIS A 463 -4.15 15.73 -24.15
N HIS A 464 -4.95 16.67 -24.64
CA HIS A 464 -5.65 17.64 -23.77
C HIS A 464 -6.64 16.99 -22.81
N ARG A 465 -7.22 15.82 -23.13
CA ARG A 465 -8.08 15.09 -22.19
C ARG A 465 -7.27 14.49 -21.02
N GLY A 466 -6.02 14.09 -21.26
CA GLY A 466 -5.07 13.68 -20.21
C GLY A 466 -4.65 14.82 -19.26
N GLU A 467 -4.72 16.08 -19.73
CA GLU A 467 -4.52 17.27 -18.89
C GLU A 467 -5.75 17.60 -18.02
N ILE A 468 -6.94 17.05 -18.36
CA ILE A 468 -8.16 17.13 -17.54
C ILE A 468 -8.22 15.95 -16.54
N TRP A 469 -7.06 15.46 -16.10
CA TRP A 469 -6.98 14.81 -14.79
C TRP A 469 -6.80 15.90 -13.73
N PRO A 470 -7.79 16.20 -12.87
CA PRO A 470 -7.60 17.17 -11.81
C PRO A 470 -6.62 16.59 -10.79
N ALA A 471 -5.37 17.01 -10.88
CA ALA A 471 -4.40 16.98 -9.79
C ALA A 471 -4.85 17.93 -8.66
N GLY A 472 -6.01 17.62 -8.05
CA GLY A 472 -6.71 18.56 -7.17
C GLY A 472 -8.23 18.42 -7.12
N SER A 473 -8.79 17.20 -7.00
CA SER A 473 -10.16 17.02 -6.47
C SER A 473 -10.32 15.67 -5.77
N ARG A 474 -9.45 15.40 -4.78
CA ARG A 474 -9.64 14.29 -3.84
C ARG A 474 -10.71 14.65 -2.80
N LYS A 475 -11.97 14.55 -3.20
CA LYS A 475 -13.12 14.31 -2.31
C LYS A 475 -13.91 13.14 -2.86
N GLY A 476 -13.37 11.93 -2.69
CA GLY A 476 -14.17 10.73 -2.84
C GLY A 476 -15.26 10.69 -1.76
N PRO A 477 -16.40 10.01 -2.00
CA PRO A 477 -17.26 9.61 -0.90
C PRO A 477 -16.44 8.71 0.03
N GLY A 478 -16.53 8.94 1.34
CA GLY A 478 -15.60 8.41 2.36
C GLY A 478 -15.08 7.01 2.09
N LEU A 479 -13.85 6.94 1.59
CA LEU A 479 -12.96 5.80 1.78
C LEU A 479 -12.03 6.18 2.93
N ASP A 480 -11.81 5.24 3.84
CA ASP A 480 -11.04 5.50 5.06
C ASP A 480 -9.57 5.78 4.72
N ASP A 481 -9.15 7.04 4.85
CA ASP A 481 -7.74 7.48 4.65
C ASP A 481 -6.75 6.79 5.62
N GLY A 482 -7.24 5.98 6.57
CA GLY A 482 -6.44 5.11 7.43
C GLY A 482 -5.93 3.81 6.80
N LEU A 483 -6.29 3.47 5.55
CA LEU A 483 -5.86 2.22 4.91
C LEU A 483 -4.55 2.34 4.11
N LEU A 484 -4.15 3.54 3.67
CA LEU A 484 -3.00 3.74 2.77
C LEU A 484 -1.62 3.45 3.39
N LEU A 485 -1.56 3.23 4.71
CA LEU A 485 -0.35 2.83 5.44
C LEU A 485 -0.45 1.47 6.12
N SER A 486 -1.60 0.81 6.02
CA SER A 486 -1.76 -0.60 6.40
C SER A 486 -1.01 -1.56 5.44
N GLY A 487 -0.38 -1.02 4.38
CA GLY A 487 0.49 -1.72 3.44
C GLY A 487 1.96 -1.34 3.55
N ALA A 488 2.44 -0.91 4.73
CA ALA A 488 3.87 -0.66 4.98
C ALA A 488 4.73 -1.94 4.91
N GLN A 489 4.10 -3.12 4.97
CA GLN A 489 4.69 -4.43 4.68
C GLN A 489 3.76 -5.19 3.72
N GLY A 490 4.01 -5.03 2.42
CA GLY A 490 3.29 -5.73 1.33
C GLY A 490 4.03 -5.47 0.02
N PRO A 491 4.36 -6.50 -0.78
CA PRO A 491 5.39 -6.39 -1.81
C PRO A 491 4.93 -5.59 -3.04
N ALA A 492 5.90 -4.92 -3.67
CA ALA A 492 5.82 -4.66 -5.11
C ALA A 492 5.98 -6.00 -5.83
N GLY A 493 4.88 -6.53 -6.37
CA GLY A 493 4.85 -7.87 -6.96
C GLY A 493 5.51 -7.92 -8.33
N ALA A 494 6.75 -8.42 -8.39
CA ALA A 494 7.34 -8.88 -9.64
C ALA A 494 6.54 -10.07 -10.20
N PRO A 495 6.27 -10.15 -11.52
CA PRO A 495 5.39 -11.17 -12.09
C PRO A 495 6.04 -12.56 -12.09
N GLY A 496 5.63 -13.42 -11.15
CA GLY A 496 5.95 -14.85 -11.16
C GLY A 496 5.24 -15.58 -12.31
N GLN A 497 5.97 -16.49 -12.98
CA GLN A 497 5.38 -17.32 -14.05
C GLN A 497 4.36 -18.31 -13.48
N PRO A 498 3.19 -18.50 -14.12
CA PRO A 498 2.21 -19.47 -13.69
C PRO A 498 2.70 -20.89 -13.99
N ARG A 499 3.08 -21.62 -12.94
CA ARG A 499 3.21 -23.08 -13.00
C ARG A 499 1.84 -23.69 -12.72
N ALA A 500 1.29 -24.45 -13.66
CA ALA A 500 0.01 -25.12 -13.44
C ALA A 500 0.19 -26.27 -12.45
N GLU A 501 -0.54 -26.23 -11.34
CA GLU A 501 -0.67 -27.36 -10.41
C GLU A 501 -2.01 -28.07 -10.63
N GLU A 502 -1.92 -29.38 -10.89
CA GLU A 502 -3.04 -30.28 -11.12
C GLU A 502 -3.39 -30.97 -9.78
N GLU A 503 -4.36 -30.41 -9.03
CA GLU A 503 -4.78 -31.01 -7.75
C GLU A 503 -5.48 -32.36 -7.96
N ARG A 504 -4.76 -33.45 -7.68
CA ARG A 504 -5.39 -34.74 -7.38
C ARG A 504 -5.84 -34.75 -5.91
N GLY A 505 -7.15 -34.84 -5.69
CA GLY A 505 -7.71 -34.97 -4.34
C GLY A 505 -7.36 -36.31 -3.66
N PRO A 506 -7.38 -36.38 -2.32
CA PRO A 506 -7.11 -37.61 -1.59
C PRO A 506 -8.38 -38.46 -1.47
N GLU A 507 -8.41 -39.63 -2.13
CA GLU A 507 -9.32 -40.70 -1.73
C GLU A 507 -8.78 -41.37 -0.46
N GLY A 508 -9.58 -41.36 0.61
CA GLY A 508 -9.27 -42.09 1.84
C GLY A 508 -9.68 -43.56 1.75
N ARG A 509 -8.97 -44.44 2.47
CA ARG A 509 -9.48 -45.77 2.84
C ARG A 509 -9.08 -46.18 4.25
N LEU A 510 -10.05 -46.77 4.95
CA LEU A 510 -9.87 -47.36 6.27
C LEU A 510 -9.14 -48.72 6.20
N GLN A 511 -8.70 -49.15 7.37
CA GLN A 511 -8.11 -50.45 7.70
C GLN A 511 -8.91 -51.65 7.15
N ALA A 512 -8.19 -52.70 6.76
CA ALA A 512 -8.61 -54.08 6.90
C ALA A 512 -7.39 -54.99 7.10
N ASP A 513 -7.63 -56.13 7.75
CA ASP A 513 -6.65 -57.08 8.31
C ASP A 513 -6.22 -58.17 7.28
N GLY A 514 -5.19 -58.96 7.62
CA GLY A 514 -4.89 -60.24 6.94
C GLY A 514 -3.46 -60.37 6.38
N GLY A 515 -2.68 -61.31 6.92
CA GLY A 515 -1.36 -61.68 6.40
C GLY A 515 -1.39 -62.74 5.28
N GLY A 516 -0.27 -62.92 4.57
CA GLY A 516 -0.17 -63.95 3.52
C GLY A 516 1.22 -64.03 2.86
N VAL A 517 1.88 -65.18 3.04
CA VAL A 517 3.13 -65.60 2.39
C VAL A 517 2.94 -65.82 0.88
N GLY A 518 3.95 -65.56 0.03
CA GLY A 518 4.11 -66.34 -1.22
C GLY A 518 4.70 -65.66 -2.48
N HIS A 519 6.01 -65.84 -2.68
CA HIS A 519 6.67 -66.37 -3.89
C HIS A 519 6.30 -65.92 -5.34
N GLU A 520 7.35 -65.61 -6.13
CA GLU A 520 7.56 -66.00 -7.56
C GLU A 520 6.62 -65.45 -8.68
N ARG A 521 7.00 -65.31 -9.98
CA ARG A 521 8.28 -65.22 -10.74
C ARG A 521 7.95 -64.80 -12.20
N GLN A 522 8.98 -64.59 -13.04
CA GLN A 522 8.98 -64.40 -14.52
C GLN A 522 8.81 -62.94 -15.00
N ARG A 523 9.73 -62.31 -15.78
CA ARG A 523 10.37 -62.64 -17.09
C ARG A 523 9.33 -62.71 -18.23
N ALA A 524 9.47 -62.09 -19.40
CA ALA A 524 10.41 -61.10 -19.98
C ALA A 524 9.71 -60.50 -21.26
N ALA A 525 10.27 -59.78 -22.25
CA ALA A 525 11.64 -59.40 -22.64
C ALA A 525 11.65 -58.21 -23.64
N ALA A 526 12.86 -57.75 -24.01
CA ALA A 526 13.26 -57.21 -25.33
C ALA A 526 12.80 -55.78 -25.78
N ALA A 527 13.63 -54.95 -26.44
CA ALA A 527 15.09 -55.00 -26.64
C ALA A 527 15.70 -53.63 -27.07
N GLN A 528 16.91 -53.37 -26.56
CA GLN A 528 18.11 -52.77 -27.20
C GLN A 528 18.12 -51.37 -27.87
N GLY A 529 19.21 -50.63 -27.59
CA GLY A 529 19.66 -49.45 -28.34
C GLY A 529 20.76 -48.64 -27.61
N VAL A 530 22.03 -49.09 -27.66
CA VAL A 530 23.19 -48.46 -26.98
C VAL A 530 24.35 -48.26 -27.95
N LEU A 531 25.05 -47.11 -27.86
CA LEU A 531 26.47 -46.86 -28.21
C LEU A 531 26.80 -45.39 -27.84
N HIS A 532 28.00 -44.98 -27.44
CA HIS A 532 29.10 -45.61 -26.68
C HIS A 532 30.08 -44.47 -26.27
N ARG A 533 30.93 -44.68 -25.26
CA ARG A 533 32.08 -43.81 -24.95
C ARG A 533 33.22 -44.67 -24.44
N GLU A 534 34.43 -44.51 -24.98
CA GLU A 534 35.64 -45.19 -24.50
C GLU A 534 36.86 -44.26 -24.51
N GLU A 535 37.74 -44.46 -23.52
CA GLU A 535 39.15 -44.07 -23.51
C GLU A 535 40.03 -45.29 -23.84
N PRO A 536 41.27 -45.12 -24.30
CA PRO A 536 42.28 -46.18 -24.29
C PRO A 536 43.34 -46.01 -23.17
N ARG A 537 43.84 -47.13 -22.64
CA ARG A 537 44.96 -47.23 -21.68
C ARG A 537 46.29 -47.56 -22.37
N GLY A 538 47.41 -47.23 -21.73
CA GLY A 538 48.75 -47.80 -22.01
C GLY A 538 49.73 -47.64 -20.84
N GLN A 539 50.48 -48.70 -20.50
CA GLN A 539 51.50 -48.74 -19.43
C GLN A 539 52.95 -48.66 -20.04
N PRO A 540 54.04 -49.07 -19.35
CA PRO A 540 54.78 -48.28 -18.36
C PRO A 540 56.29 -48.15 -18.69
N HIS A 541 57.05 -47.31 -17.97
CA HIS A 541 58.50 -47.52 -17.80
C HIS A 541 59.06 -46.92 -16.49
N ASN A 542 60.33 -47.20 -16.20
CA ASN A 542 60.82 -47.45 -14.84
C ASN A 542 62.15 -46.73 -14.55
N GLY A 543 62.23 -46.03 -13.40
CA GLY A 543 63.44 -45.80 -12.61
C GLY A 543 64.46 -44.74 -13.08
N GLY A 544 65.07 -44.01 -12.13
CA GLY A 544 66.43 -43.48 -12.34
C GLY A 544 66.82 -42.10 -11.78
N ARG A 545 66.98 -41.98 -10.45
CA ARG A 545 68.06 -41.25 -9.74
C ARG A 545 68.63 -39.88 -10.19
N ARG A 546 68.81 -39.05 -9.14
CA ARG A 546 69.93 -38.11 -8.81
C ARG A 546 69.85 -36.65 -9.28
N ASN A 547 70.12 -35.78 -8.28
CA ASN A 547 70.87 -34.51 -8.25
C ASN A 547 70.54 -33.46 -9.35
N GLY A 548 70.27 -32.19 -9.06
CA GLY A 548 70.76 -31.34 -7.95
C GLY A 548 71.67 -30.25 -8.52
N THR A 549 71.62 -29.03 -7.97
CA THR A 549 72.22 -27.77 -8.48
C THR A 549 71.63 -27.27 -9.82
N VAL A 550 71.42 -25.97 -10.06
CA VAL A 550 71.70 -24.75 -9.27
C VAL A 550 70.40 -24.00 -9.00
#